data_AF-A0A8T5LFY1-F1
#
_entry.id   AF-A0A8T5LFY1-F1
#
_cell.length_a   1.000
_cell.length_b   1.000
_cell.length_c   1.000
_cell.angle_alpha   90.00
_cell.angle_beta   90.00
_cell.angle_gamma   90.00
#
_symmetry.space_group_name_H-M   'P 1'
#
loop_
_entity.id
_entity.type
_entity.pdbx_description
1 polymer ?
#
loop_
_entity_poly.entity_id
_entity_poly.type
_entity_poly.pdbx_seq_one_letter_code
_entity_poly.pdbx_strand_id
1 'polypeptide(L)'
;MNLLYHDTSKDGLFYTLQNKGLTYRIVSDKKIDYAVNNPPPDTRAYARGNIIKEWKKIPKYNCGSLSWSIIYFNDLSIRLSTPFHTYKDEIVKIEQRISEIQNKMKEADKK
;
A
#
# COMPACT_ATOMS: atom_id res chain seq x y z
N MET A 1 -10.14 18.13 27.57
CA MET A 1 -8.67 18.30 27.38
C MET A 1 -8.04 17.08 26.72
N ASN A 2 -8.26 15.86 27.24
CA ASN A 2 -7.72 14.63 26.66
C ASN A 2 -8.14 14.41 25.18
N LEU A 3 -9.44 14.49 24.86
CA LEU A 3 -9.92 14.26 23.49
C LEU A 3 -9.33 15.23 22.46
N LEU A 4 -9.20 16.52 22.80
CA LEU A 4 -8.66 17.55 21.91
C LEU A 4 -7.16 17.34 21.60
N TYR A 5 -6.42 16.70 22.50
CA TYR A 5 -5.03 16.32 22.26
C TYR A 5 -4.91 15.24 21.18
N HIS A 6 -5.90 14.36 21.08
CA HIS A 6 -5.93 13.24 20.13
C HIS A 6 -6.65 13.54 18.82
N ASP A 7 -7.14 14.77 18.61
CA ASP A 7 -7.68 15.15 17.32
C ASP A 7 -6.58 15.10 16.25
N THR A 8 -6.84 14.36 15.16
CA THR A 8 -5.91 14.14 14.06
C THR A 8 -6.01 15.21 12.97
N SER A 9 -6.95 16.15 13.10
CA SER A 9 -7.03 17.36 12.28
C SER A 9 -5.80 18.26 12.50
N LYS A 10 -5.49 19.13 11.54
CA LYS A 10 -4.37 20.09 11.68
C LYS A 10 -4.57 21.09 12.83
N ASP A 11 -5.81 21.28 13.27
CA ASP A 11 -6.20 22.17 14.36
C ASP A 11 -6.17 21.47 15.73
N GLY A 12 -5.89 20.16 15.76
CA GLY A 12 -5.73 19.39 16.99
C GLY A 12 -4.66 19.98 17.91
N LEU A 13 -4.86 19.84 19.24
CA LEU A 13 -3.98 20.45 20.23
C LEU A 13 -2.53 19.94 20.11
N PHE A 14 -2.32 18.65 19.76
CA PHE A 14 -0.99 18.11 19.49
C PHE A 14 -0.29 18.85 18.34
N TYR A 15 -0.95 19.01 17.19
CA TYR A 15 -0.36 19.70 16.03
C TYR A 15 -0.09 21.17 16.32
N THR A 16 -0.94 21.82 17.11
CA THR A 16 -0.69 23.19 17.60
C THR A 16 0.60 23.29 18.43
N LEU A 17 0.83 22.36 19.35
CA LEU A 17 2.05 22.32 20.17
C LEU A 17 3.28 21.97 19.33
N GLN A 18 3.15 21.04 18.39
CA GLN A 18 4.22 20.68 17.46
C GLN A 18 4.66 21.87 16.61
N ASN A 19 3.72 22.65 16.06
CA ASN A 19 4.01 23.82 15.24
C ASN A 19 4.69 24.95 16.05
N LYS A 20 4.49 24.97 17.37
CA LYS A 20 5.18 25.88 18.31
C LYS A 20 6.54 25.36 18.79
N GLY A 21 7.00 24.20 18.32
CA GLY A 21 8.26 23.60 18.75
C GLY A 21 8.23 23.03 20.18
N LEU A 22 7.04 22.80 20.74
CA LEU A 22 6.85 22.30 22.10
C LEU A 22 6.73 20.77 22.17
N THR A 23 6.99 20.07 21.06
CA THR A 23 7.04 18.61 21.01
C THR A 23 8.36 18.15 20.39
N TYR A 24 8.86 17.00 20.89
CA TYR A 24 10.04 16.38 20.33
C TYR A 24 9.69 15.52 19.11
N ARG A 25 10.44 15.67 18.01
CA ARG A 25 10.20 14.95 16.75
C ARG A 25 11.28 13.91 16.49
N ILE A 26 10.86 12.68 16.21
CA ILE A 26 11.75 11.56 15.81
C ILE A 26 11.81 11.34 14.29
N VAL A 27 10.90 11.97 13.54
CA VAL A 27 10.76 11.83 12.10
C VAL A 27 10.28 13.14 11.47
N SER A 28 10.75 13.42 10.25
CA SER A 28 10.37 14.61 9.48
C SER A 28 9.05 14.42 8.73
N ASP A 29 8.35 15.52 8.44
CA ASP A 29 7.11 15.49 7.63
C ASP A 29 7.34 14.82 6.27
N LYS A 30 8.47 15.13 5.61
CA LYS A 30 8.85 14.48 4.34
C LYS A 30 8.88 12.95 4.42
N LYS A 31 9.37 12.38 5.53
CA LYS A 31 9.41 10.92 5.73
C LYS A 31 8.02 10.34 6.02
N ILE A 32 7.17 11.09 6.72
CA ILE A 32 5.76 10.72 6.95
C ILE A 32 5.01 10.70 5.60
N ASP A 33 5.12 11.77 4.82
CA ASP A 33 4.47 11.90 3.50
C ASP A 33 4.93 10.79 2.54
N TYR A 34 6.21 10.45 2.56
CA TYR A 34 6.74 9.33 1.79
C TYR A 34 6.07 7.99 2.19
N ALA A 35 5.90 7.74 3.49
CA ALA A 35 5.34 6.49 4.00
C ALA A 35 3.85 6.31 3.68
N VAL A 36 3.10 7.38 3.38
CA VAL A 36 1.69 7.29 2.93
C VAL A 36 1.55 6.41 1.69
N ASN A 37 2.50 6.52 0.76
CA ASN A 37 2.44 5.82 -0.53
C ASN A 37 3.49 4.73 -0.69
N ASN A 38 4.43 4.60 0.25
CA ASN A 38 5.55 3.68 0.13
C ASN A 38 5.57 2.70 1.30
N PRO A 39 5.29 1.40 1.05
CA PRO A 39 5.35 0.41 2.10
C PRO A 39 6.79 0.22 2.61
N PRO A 40 6.98 -0.26 3.85
CA PRO A 40 8.31 -0.54 4.39
C PRO A 40 8.99 -1.65 3.55
N PRO A 41 10.23 -1.43 3.08
CA PRO A 41 10.87 -2.24 2.05
C PRO A 41 11.44 -3.58 2.54
N ASP A 42 11.48 -3.79 3.85
CA ASP A 42 12.16 -4.88 4.55
C ASP A 42 11.18 -5.89 5.18
N THR A 43 9.89 -5.77 4.86
CA THR A 43 8.85 -6.68 5.35
C THR A 43 7.92 -7.12 4.22
N ARG A 44 7.04 -8.08 4.50
CA ARG A 44 5.97 -8.51 3.59
C ARG A 44 4.98 -7.40 3.23
N ALA A 45 4.97 -6.29 3.97
CA ALA A 45 4.17 -5.12 3.58
C ALA A 45 4.67 -4.52 2.25
N TYR A 46 5.95 -4.69 1.90
CA TYR A 46 6.50 -4.33 0.60
C TYR A 46 5.71 -4.97 -0.53
N ALA A 47 5.56 -6.30 -0.51
CA ALA A 47 4.77 -7.01 -1.51
C ALA A 47 3.31 -6.57 -1.53
N ARG A 48 2.64 -6.50 -0.36
CA ARG A 48 1.24 -6.08 -0.29
C ARG A 48 1.02 -4.69 -0.90
N GLY A 49 1.86 -3.72 -0.55
CA GLY A 49 1.74 -2.35 -1.04
C GLY A 49 2.01 -2.23 -2.55
N ASN A 50 3.05 -2.90 -3.05
CA ASN A 50 3.36 -2.86 -4.49
C ASN A 50 2.30 -3.61 -5.32
N ILE A 51 1.82 -4.76 -4.86
CA ILE A 51 0.74 -5.49 -5.53
C ILE A 51 -0.53 -4.63 -5.63
N ILE A 52 -0.92 -3.91 -4.57
CA ILE A 52 -2.07 -2.99 -4.61
C ILE A 52 -1.84 -1.85 -5.63
N LYS A 53 -0.61 -1.32 -5.75
CA LYS A 53 -0.29 -0.29 -6.75
C LYS A 53 -0.49 -0.81 -8.17
N GLU A 54 -0.06 -2.04 -8.44
CA GLU A 54 -0.25 -2.69 -9.74
C GLU A 54 -1.73 -2.97 -10.02
N TRP A 55 -2.49 -3.43 -9.03
CA TRP A 55 -3.93 -3.72 -9.17
C TRP A 55 -4.75 -2.50 -9.59
N LYS A 56 -4.39 -1.32 -9.07
CA LYS A 56 -5.05 -0.06 -9.42
C LYS A 56 -4.90 0.33 -10.90
N LYS A 57 -4.02 -0.34 -11.67
CA LYS A 57 -3.83 -0.08 -13.11
C LYS A 57 -4.88 -0.77 -14.02
N ILE A 58 -5.71 -1.66 -13.50
CA ILE A 58 -6.76 -2.34 -14.29
C ILE A 58 -8.14 -1.69 -14.01
N PRO A 59 -8.88 -1.23 -15.04
CA PRO A 59 -10.25 -0.72 -14.87
C PRO A 59 -11.22 -1.82 -14.43
N LYS A 60 -12.13 -1.54 -13.49
CA LYS A 60 -13.04 -2.51 -12.80
C LYS A 60 -12.26 -3.62 -12.07
N TYR A 61 -11.67 -3.24 -10.92
CA TYR A 61 -10.99 -4.08 -9.92
C TYR A 61 -11.28 -5.59 -10.05
N ASN A 62 -10.42 -6.28 -10.79
CA ASN A 62 -10.47 -7.72 -10.92
C ASN A 62 -10.42 -8.33 -9.51
N CYS A 63 -11.32 -9.26 -9.23
CA CYS A 63 -11.81 -9.73 -7.93
C CYS A 63 -10.73 -10.33 -7.00
N GLY A 64 -9.80 -9.50 -6.54
CA GLY A 64 -8.76 -9.86 -5.59
C GLY A 64 -9.14 -9.51 -4.16
N SER A 65 -8.68 -10.33 -3.21
CA SER A 65 -8.74 -10.02 -1.78
C SER A 65 -7.35 -10.14 -1.17
N LEU A 66 -7.07 -9.33 -0.16
CA LEU A 66 -5.76 -9.25 0.45
C LEU A 66 -5.90 -9.19 1.97
N SER A 67 -5.05 -9.96 2.64
CA SER A 67 -4.90 -9.96 4.09
C SER A 67 -3.44 -9.75 4.49
N TRP A 68 -3.13 -9.93 5.77
CA TRP A 68 -1.74 -9.86 6.25
C TRP A 68 -0.85 -10.99 5.73
N SER A 69 -1.41 -12.17 5.45
CA SER A 69 -0.66 -13.40 5.18
C SER A 69 -1.03 -14.09 3.88
N ILE A 70 -2.07 -13.63 3.17
CA ILE A 70 -2.48 -14.21 1.89
C ILE A 70 -3.04 -13.14 0.96
N ILE A 71 -2.75 -13.31 -0.33
CA ILE A 71 -3.27 -12.53 -1.45
C ILE A 71 -3.99 -13.50 -2.39
N TYR A 72 -5.23 -13.18 -2.72
CA TYR A 72 -6.00 -13.85 -3.76
C TYR A 72 -6.18 -12.91 -4.93
N PHE A 73 -5.90 -13.38 -6.14
CA PHE A 73 -6.08 -12.61 -7.37
C PHE A 73 -6.40 -13.54 -8.54
N ASN A 74 -7.64 -13.51 -9.01
CA ASN A 74 -8.16 -14.45 -10.02
C ASN A 74 -7.93 -15.90 -9.58
N ASP A 75 -7.09 -16.63 -10.32
CA ASP A 75 -6.68 -18.01 -10.09
C ASP A 75 -5.45 -18.14 -9.18
N LEU A 76 -4.82 -17.03 -8.79
CA LEU A 76 -3.63 -17.02 -7.95
C LEU A 76 -3.98 -16.93 -6.46
N SER A 77 -3.29 -17.76 -5.66
CA SER A 77 -3.23 -17.61 -4.21
C SER A 77 -1.76 -17.56 -3.77
N ILE A 78 -1.37 -16.47 -3.13
CA ILE A 78 0.01 -16.20 -2.73
C ILE A 78 0.07 -16.04 -1.21
N ARG A 79 0.85 -16.89 -0.55
CA ARG A 79 1.02 -16.87 0.91
C ARG A 79 2.25 -16.05 1.30
N LEU A 80 2.02 -15.02 2.12
CA LEU A 80 3.04 -14.18 2.72
C LEU A 80 3.32 -14.61 4.19
N SER A 81 3.81 -15.84 4.37
CA SER A 81 3.99 -16.50 5.66
C SER A 81 4.99 -15.79 6.58
N THR A 82 6.19 -15.51 6.08
CA THR A 82 7.31 -14.89 6.81
C THR A 82 7.19 -13.36 6.82
N PRO A 83 7.08 -12.69 7.99
CA PRO A 83 6.91 -11.23 8.07
C PRO A 83 8.07 -10.40 7.51
N PHE A 84 9.30 -10.88 7.65
CA PHE A 84 10.54 -10.19 7.20
C PHE A 84 10.97 -10.57 5.78
N HIS A 85 10.18 -11.38 5.08
CA HIS A 85 10.43 -11.66 3.67
C HIS A 85 9.64 -10.67 2.80
N THR A 86 10.27 -10.17 1.73
CA THR A 86 9.70 -9.08 0.91
C THR A 86 8.91 -9.56 -0.29
N TYR A 87 8.99 -10.86 -0.64
CA TYR A 87 8.23 -11.52 -1.71
C TYR A 87 8.33 -10.81 -3.08
N LYS A 88 9.56 -10.50 -3.52
CA LYS A 88 9.79 -9.76 -4.78
C LYS A 88 9.35 -10.56 -6.00
N ASP A 89 9.59 -11.87 -5.99
CA ASP A 89 9.24 -12.75 -7.11
C ASP A 89 7.73 -12.85 -7.28
N GLU A 90 6.97 -12.83 -6.18
CA GLU A 90 5.51 -12.80 -6.18
C GLU A 90 4.95 -11.51 -6.78
N ILE A 91 5.61 -10.37 -6.53
CA ILE A 91 5.24 -9.09 -7.14
C ILE A 91 5.37 -9.21 -8.67
N VAL A 92 6.51 -9.74 -9.15
CA VAL A 92 6.75 -9.91 -10.59
C VAL A 92 5.71 -10.83 -11.24
N LYS A 93 5.33 -11.93 -10.57
CA LYS A 93 4.26 -12.83 -11.06
C LYS A 93 2.93 -12.10 -11.23
N ILE A 94 2.56 -11.25 -10.27
CA ILE A 94 1.33 -10.44 -10.33
C ILE A 94 1.43 -9.39 -11.45
N GLU A 95 2.57 -8.72 -11.59
CA GLU A 95 2.81 -7.71 -12.65
C GLU A 95 2.66 -8.32 -14.05
N GLN A 96 3.24 -9.50 -14.27
CA GLN A 96 3.10 -10.25 -15.51
C GLN A 96 1.62 -10.57 -15.77
N ARG A 97 0.92 -11.10 -14.76
CA ARG A 97 -0.51 -11.44 -14.86
C ARG A 97 -1.39 -10.23 -15.20
N ILE A 98 -1.10 -9.08 -14.60
CA ILE A 98 -1.81 -7.82 -14.86
C ILE A 98 -1.57 -7.35 -16.29
N SER A 99 -0.33 -7.45 -16.77
CA SER A 99 0.03 -7.09 -18.13
C SER A 99 -0.70 -7.95 -19.17
N GLU A 100 -0.81 -9.27 -18.93
CA GLU A 100 -1.61 -10.18 -19.77
C GLU A 100 -3.09 -9.76 -19.84
N ILE A 101 -3.69 -9.43 -18.69
CA ILE A 101 -5.09 -9.00 -18.61
C ILE A 101 -5.30 -7.71 -19.40
N GLN A 102 -4.42 -6.72 -19.22
CA GLN A 102 -4.50 -5.46 -19.94
C GLN A 102 -4.36 -5.64 -21.45
N ASN A 103 -3.49 -6.55 -21.91
CA ASN A 103 -3.35 -6.86 -23.33
C ASN A 103 -4.62 -7.50 -23.90
N LYS A 104 -5.20 -8.47 -23.20
CA LYS A 104 -6.47 -9.11 -23.60
C LYS A 104 -7.63 -8.10 -23.69
N MET A 105 -7.71 -7.15 -22.76
CA MET A 105 -8.72 -6.09 -22.79
C MET A 105 -8.56 -5.19 -24.02
N LYS A 106 -7.33 -4.77 -24.34
CA LYS A 106 -7.04 -3.95 -25.52
C LYS A 106 -7.36 -4.66 -26.85
N GLU A 107 -7.20 -5.98 -26.91
CA GLU A 107 -7.57 -6.77 -28.08
C GLU A 107 -9.08 -6.91 -28.23
N ALA A 108 -9.80 -7.04 -27.11
CA ALA A 108 -11.27 -7.12 -27.11
C ALA A 108 -11.92 -5.81 -27.54
N ASP A 109 -11.39 -4.66 -27.11
CA ASP A 109 -11.92 -3.33 -27.48
C ASP A 109 -11.66 -2.94 -28.95
N LYS A 110 -10.81 -3.69 -29.67
CA LYS A 110 -10.51 -3.48 -31.10
C LYS A 110 -11.46 -4.23 -32.04
N LYS A 111 -12.29 -5.14 -31.54
CA LYS A 111 -13.31 -5.88 -32.30
C LYS A 111 -14.66 -5.21 -32.18
#